data_AF-A0A7C5GGU8-F1
#
_entry.id   AF-A0A7C5GGU8-F1
#
_cell.length_a   1.000
_cell.length_b   1.000
_cell.length_c   1.000
_cell.angle_alpha   90.00
_cell.angle_beta   90.00
_cell.angle_gamma   90.00
#
_symmetry.space_group_name_H-M   'P 1'
#
loop_
_entity.id
_entity.type
_entity.pdbx_description
1 polymer ?
#
loop_
_entity_poly.entity_id
_entity_poly.type
_entity_poly.pdbx_seq_one_letter_code
_entity_poly.pdbx_strand_id
1 'polypeptide(L)'
;MLLSVEGIGKETADTILLFALDFPIMVVDAYTRRVLSRAGFDIPRDYDSLRELIEKNSPRRDSRTFKLLHSGFDELAKRYCKKTSPKCSLCPLSSLCKAII
;
A
#
# COMPACT_ATOMS: atom_id res chain seq x y z
N MET A 1 18.04 -16.23 1.90
CA MET A 1 17.69 -14.86 1.46
C MET A 1 16.41 -14.97 0.64
N LEU A 2 15.30 -14.30 1.00
CA LEU A 2 14.01 -14.55 0.29
C LEU A 2 14.09 -14.19 -1.20
N LEU A 3 14.79 -13.11 -1.54
CA LEU A 3 14.99 -12.65 -2.93
C LEU A 3 15.89 -13.57 -3.77
N SER A 4 16.57 -14.57 -3.17
CA SER A 4 17.34 -15.55 -3.93
C SER A 4 16.48 -16.74 -4.40
N VAL A 5 15.19 -16.76 -4.05
CA VAL A 5 14.25 -17.80 -4.47
C VAL A 5 13.57 -17.37 -5.77
N GLU A 6 13.63 -18.22 -6.79
CA GLU A 6 12.98 -17.97 -8.08
C GLU A 6 11.47 -17.72 -7.88
N GLY A 7 10.95 -16.66 -8.50
CA GLY A 7 9.55 -16.25 -8.38
C GLY A 7 9.24 -15.36 -7.17
N ILE A 8 10.17 -15.13 -6.24
CA ILE A 8 9.96 -14.21 -5.10
C ILE A 8 10.52 -12.82 -5.43
N GLY A 9 9.62 -11.90 -5.76
CA GLY A 9 9.90 -10.47 -5.87
C GLY A 9 9.87 -9.75 -4.51
N LYS A 10 10.21 -8.46 -4.50
CA LYS A 10 10.22 -7.61 -3.28
C LYS A 10 8.87 -7.59 -2.56
N GLU A 11 7.78 -7.42 -3.29
CA GLU A 11 6.42 -7.43 -2.73
C GLU A 11 6.12 -8.74 -2.00
N THR A 12 6.40 -9.89 -2.62
CA THR A 12 6.20 -11.20 -2.02
C THR A 12 7.11 -11.41 -0.80
N ALA A 13 8.38 -11.02 -0.90
CA ALA A 13 9.33 -11.12 0.20
C ALA A 13 8.87 -10.32 1.42
N ASP A 14 8.48 -9.05 1.21
CA ASP A 14 7.99 -8.18 2.29
C ASP A 14 6.66 -8.67 2.85
N THR A 15 5.79 -9.26 2.03
CA THR A 15 4.55 -9.89 2.48
C THR A 15 4.83 -11.04 3.45
N ILE A 16 5.80 -11.90 3.13
CA ILE A 16 6.22 -12.99 4.02
C ILE A 16 6.80 -12.42 5.31
N LEU A 17 7.71 -11.45 5.21
CA LEU A 17 8.34 -10.81 6.37
C LEU A 17 7.30 -10.17 7.30
N LEU A 18 6.34 -9.42 6.75
CA LEU A 18 5.31 -8.73 7.52
C LEU A 18 4.30 -9.71 8.12
N PHE A 19 3.69 -10.57 7.30
CA PHE A 19 2.55 -11.37 7.73
C PHE A 19 2.95 -12.64 8.47
N ALA A 20 3.96 -13.37 7.99
CA ALA A 20 4.35 -14.65 8.57
C ALA A 20 5.38 -14.49 9.68
N LEU A 21 6.24 -13.46 9.63
CA LEU A 21 7.36 -13.28 10.54
C LEU A 21 7.26 -12.05 11.45
N ASP A 22 6.14 -11.31 11.39
CA ASP A 22 5.89 -10.11 12.20
C ASP A 22 6.99 -9.03 12.10
N PHE A 23 7.74 -9.02 11.01
CA PHE A 23 8.75 -8.02 10.78
C PHE A 23 8.08 -6.66 10.45
N PRO A 24 8.50 -5.54 11.06
CA PRO A 24 7.86 -4.24 10.86
C PRO A 24 8.33 -3.60 9.55
N ILE A 25 7.92 -4.19 8.42
CA ILE A 25 8.20 -3.70 7.06
C ILE A 25 6.88 -3.44 6.32
N MET A 26 6.78 -2.31 5.63
CA MET A 26 5.58 -1.99 4.85
C MET A 26 5.60 -2.76 3.51
N VAL A 27 4.45 -3.32 3.12
CA VAL A 27 4.25 -3.92 1.79
C VAL A 27 3.57 -2.89 0.90
N VAL A 28 4.16 -2.60 -0.27
CA VAL A 28 3.57 -1.66 -1.24
C VAL A 28 3.32 -2.36 -2.56
N ASP A 29 2.13 -2.16 -3.11
CA ASP A 29 1.67 -2.89 -4.29
C ASP A 29 0.96 -1.95 -5.28
N ALA A 30 0.35 -2.53 -6.32
CA ALA A 30 -0.41 -1.77 -7.30
C ALA A 30 -1.65 -1.08 -6.69
N TYR A 31 -2.26 -1.64 -5.65
CA TYR A 31 -3.40 -1.01 -4.96
C TYR A 31 -2.97 0.20 -4.15
N THR A 32 -1.92 0.06 -3.35
CA THR A 32 -1.30 1.14 -2.58
C THR A 32 -0.95 2.31 -3.51
N ARG A 33 -0.25 2.03 -4.63
CA ARG A 33 0.10 3.05 -5.63
C ARG A 33 -1.13 3.75 -6.20
N ARG A 34 -2.15 3.00 -6.62
CA ARG A 34 -3.37 3.57 -7.23
C ARG A 34 -4.13 4.44 -6.25
N VAL A 35 -4.28 4.01 -4.99
CA VAL A 35 -5.00 4.76 -3.97
C VAL A 35 -4.27 6.06 -3.66
N LEU A 36 -2.97 6.01 -3.41
CA LEU A 36 -2.18 7.20 -3.07
C LEU A 36 -2.08 8.19 -4.25
N SER A 37 -1.80 7.71 -5.46
CA SER A 37 -1.70 8.60 -6.63
C SER A 37 -3.01 9.32 -6.90
N ARG A 38 -4.15 8.61 -6.85
CA ARG A 38 -5.46 9.23 -7.04
C ARG A 38 -5.86 10.14 -5.88
N ALA A 39 -5.44 9.84 -4.65
CA ALA A 39 -5.65 10.74 -3.52
C ALA A 39 -4.86 12.06 -3.63
N GLY A 40 -3.96 12.18 -4.61
CA GLY A 40 -3.19 13.39 -4.90
C GLY A 40 -1.85 13.45 -4.18
N PHE A 41 -1.33 12.30 -3.73
CA PHE A 41 0.02 12.22 -3.19
C PHE A 41 1.03 12.13 -4.32
N ASP A 42 2.11 12.89 -4.21
CA ASP A 42 3.30 12.69 -5.01
C ASP A 42 4.06 11.47 -4.47
N ILE A 43 4.17 10.42 -5.28
CA ILE A 43 4.72 9.13 -4.86
C ILE A 43 5.89 8.70 -5.75
N PRO A 44 6.98 8.15 -5.17
CA PRO A 44 8.08 7.58 -5.94
C PRO A 44 7.63 6.42 -6.85
N ARG A 45 8.29 6.28 -8.00
CA ARG A 45 8.01 5.19 -8.96
C ARG A 45 8.57 3.85 -8.49
N ASP A 46 9.73 3.87 -7.85
CA ASP A 46 10.38 2.65 -7.38
C ASP A 46 9.71 2.10 -6.11
N TYR A 47 9.88 0.80 -5.89
CA TYR A 47 9.25 0.08 -4.78
C TYR A 47 9.79 0.55 -3.42
N ASP A 48 11.12 0.61 -3.28
CA ASP A 48 11.77 0.84 -1.98
C ASP A 48 11.50 2.25 -1.48
N SER A 49 11.60 3.27 -2.34
CA SER A 49 11.34 4.66 -1.95
C SER A 49 9.89 4.90 -1.59
N LEU A 50 8.93 4.23 -2.27
CA LEU A 50 7.52 4.31 -1.86
C LEU A 50 7.30 3.64 -0.49
N ARG A 51 7.89 2.45 -0.28
CA ARG A 51 7.84 1.76 1.00
C ARG A 51 8.39 2.64 2.11
N GLU A 52 9.59 3.17 1.93
CA GLU A 52 10.27 4.05 2.91
C GLU A 52 9.50 5.34 3.17
N LEU A 53 8.91 5.94 2.13
CA LEU A 53 8.07 7.12 2.29
C LEU A 53 6.87 6.83 3.21
N ILE A 54 6.19 5.71 3.01
CA ILE A 54 5.03 5.33 3.85
C ILE A 54 5.50 5.01 5.27
N GLU A 55 6.57 4.24 5.44
CA GLU A 55 7.10 3.90 6.77
C GLU A 55 7.52 5.14 7.56
N LYS A 56 8.15 6.13 6.90
CA LYS A 56 8.60 7.38 7.53
C LYS A 56 7.43 8.25 7.99
N ASN A 57 6.30 8.21 7.29
CA ASN A 57 5.12 9.02 7.60
C ASN A 57 4.05 8.25 8.39
N SER A 58 4.29 6.97 8.72
CA SER A 58 3.39 6.17 9.54
C SER A 58 3.46 6.61 11.00
N PRO A 59 2.32 6.70 11.72
CA PRO A 59 2.30 7.10 13.14
C PRO A 59 3.08 6.13 14.05
N ARG A 60 3.19 4.87 13.63
CA ARG A 60 4.01 3.84 14.29
C ARG A 60 4.68 2.95 13.27
N ARG A 61 5.88 2.47 13.61
CA ARG A 61 6.69 1.55 12.78
C ARG A 61 6.70 0.16 13.41
N ASP A 62 5.51 -0.44 13.52
CA ASP A 62 5.30 -1.78 14.03
C ASP A 62 4.50 -2.64 13.03
N SER A 63 4.63 -3.97 13.15
CA SER A 63 4.03 -4.91 12.21
C SER A 63 2.50 -4.82 12.19
N ARG A 64 1.85 -4.59 13.33
CA ARG A 64 0.40 -4.41 13.41
C ARG A 64 -0.06 -3.21 12.58
N THR A 65 0.64 -2.09 12.70
CA THR A 65 0.34 -0.86 11.95
C THR A 65 0.49 -1.09 10.45
N PHE A 66 1.58 -1.73 10.01
CA PHE A 66 1.78 -2.01 8.58
C PHE A 66 0.80 -3.06 8.02
N LYS A 67 0.43 -4.08 8.80
CA LYS A 67 -0.64 -5.03 8.42
C LYS A 67 -1.97 -4.31 8.18
N LEU A 68 -2.34 -3.39 9.06
CA LEU A 68 -3.58 -2.60 8.94
C LEU A 68 -3.53 -1.62 7.77
N LEU A 69 -2.39 -0.96 7.53
CA LEU A 69 -2.23 -0.06 6.39
C LEU A 69 -2.34 -0.81 5.06
N HIS A 70 -1.58 -1.90 4.90
CA HIS A 70 -1.61 -2.70 3.69
C HIS A 70 -3.02 -3.25 3.40
N SER A 71 -3.65 -3.90 4.39
CA SER A 71 -5.03 -4.41 4.23
C SER A 71 -6.05 -3.29 3.98
N GLY A 72 -5.87 -2.11 4.59
CA GLY A 72 -6.70 -0.94 4.37
C GLY A 72 -6.63 -0.43 2.93
N PHE A 73 -5.42 -0.32 2.35
CA PHE A 73 -5.26 0.06 0.94
C PHE A 73 -5.90 -0.95 0.00
N ASP A 74 -5.70 -2.24 0.26
CA ASP A 74 -6.30 -3.35 -0.47
C ASP A 74 -7.83 -3.26 -0.50
N GLU A 75 -8.45 -3.13 0.66
CA GLU A 75 -9.91 -3.07 0.78
C GLU A 75 -10.47 -1.81 0.14
N LEU A 76 -9.80 -0.66 0.31
CA LEU A 76 -10.17 0.58 -0.38
C LEU A 76 -10.13 0.41 -1.90
N ALA A 77 -9.05 -0.17 -2.41
CA ALA A 77 -8.82 -0.33 -3.84
C ALA A 77 -9.76 -1.34 -4.50
N LYS A 78 -10.14 -2.42 -3.78
CA LYS A 78 -11.06 -3.45 -4.25
C LYS A 78 -12.52 -2.99 -4.18
N ARG A 79 -12.93 -2.33 -3.10
CA ARG A 79 -14.34 -1.94 -2.89
C ARG A 79 -14.70 -0.61 -3.56
N TYR A 80 -13.82 0.39 -3.49
CA TYR A 80 -14.14 1.78 -3.85
C TYR A 80 -13.24 2.32 -4.96
N CYS A 81 -11.92 2.39 -4.74
CA CYS A 81 -10.94 2.95 -5.68
C CYS A 81 -10.53 1.91 -6.75
N LYS A 82 -11.54 1.40 -7.46
CA LYS A 82 -11.37 0.39 -8.52
C LYS A 82 -10.59 0.96 -9.70
N LYS A 83 -9.87 0.10 -10.42
CA LYS A 83 -9.11 0.49 -11.62
C LYS A 83 -10.02 1.19 -12.64
N THR A 84 -11.18 0.59 -12.90
CA THR A 84 -12.24 1.10 -13.78
C THR A 84 -13.47 1.45 -12.96
N SER A 85 -14.12 2.57 -13.27
CA SER A 85 -15.36 3.05 -12.62
C SER A 85 -15.26 3.09 -11.08
N PRO A 86 -14.34 3.89 -10.51
CA PRO A 86 -14.21 4.01 -9.05
C PRO A 86 -15.49 4.58 -8.43
N LYS A 87 -15.86 4.06 -7.25
CA LYS A 87 -17.06 4.47 -6.51
C LYS A 87 -16.74 5.63 -5.55
N CYS A 88 -16.24 6.74 -6.09
CA CYS A 88 -15.71 7.85 -5.28
C CYS A 88 -16.75 8.44 -4.31
N SER A 89 -18.02 8.57 -4.72
CA SER A 89 -19.10 9.07 -3.85
C SER A 89 -19.39 8.19 -2.63
N LEU A 90 -19.04 6.90 -2.70
CA LEU A 90 -19.20 5.93 -1.61
C LEU A 90 -17.90 5.65 -0.85
N CYS A 91 -16.78 6.24 -1.30
CA CYS A 91 -15.49 6.02 -0.69
C CYS A 91 -15.44 6.71 0.68
N PRO A 92 -15.02 6.02 1.77
CA PRO A 92 -14.92 6.65 3.08
C PRO A 92 -13.85 7.76 3.15
N LEU A 93 -12.93 7.81 2.17
CA LEU A 93 -11.89 8.84 2.07
C LEU A 93 -12.24 9.93 1.04
N SER A 94 -13.48 9.96 0.53
CA SER A 94 -13.88 10.88 -0.55
C SER A 94 -13.64 12.35 -0.23
N SER A 95 -13.89 12.76 1.02
CA SER A 95 -13.69 14.14 1.49
C SER A 95 -12.21 14.56 1.58
N LEU A 96 -11.29 13.60 1.64
CA LEU A 96 -9.84 13.84 1.74
C LEU A 96 -9.11 13.59 0.40
N CYS A 97 -9.80 12.97 -0.57
CA CYS A 97 -9.21 12.49 -1.80
C CYS A 97 -9.32 13.54 -2.91
N LYS A 98 -8.18 13.93 -3.50
CA LYS A 98 -8.12 14.88 -4.63
C LYS A 98 -8.24 14.16 -5.98
N ALA A 99 -9.15 13.18 -6.06
CA ALA A 99 -9.26 12.23 -7.17
C ALA A 99 -9.08 12.87 -8.55
N ILE A 100 -7.97 12.52 -9.21
CA ILE A 100 -7.80 12.70 -10.66
C ILE A 100 -8.27 11.38 -11.28
N ILE A 101 -9.53 11.34 -11.72
CA ILE A 101 -10.21 10.13 -12.24
C ILE A 101 -9.92 9.96 -13.72
#